data_AF-A0A1I0KEI1-F1
#
_entry.id   AF-A0A1I0KEI1-F1
#
_cell.length_a   1.000
_cell.length_b   1.000
_cell.length_c   1.000
_cell.angle_alpha   90.00
_cell.angle_beta   90.00
_cell.angle_gamma   90.00
#
_symmetry.space_group_name_H-M   'P 1'
#
loop_
_entity.id
_entity.type
_entity.pdbx_description
1 polymer ?
#
loop_
_entity_poly.entity_id
_entity_poly.type
_entity_poly.pdbx_seq_one_letter_code
_entity_poly.pdbx_strand_id
1 'polypeptide(L)'
;MKKLASMFAVACLVLAGCGGDDVCDDLKDSSKDFYEKGKACSDGEPYEEPTEADIEQCEEAVKSCSDSEKDKIKDFGDCISGLSACTPATEDQFSAAFAGCILTHLAAISEDCGVSIGDESIREAYRLSRTR
;
A
#
# COMPACT_ATOMS: atom_id res chain seq x y z
N MET A 1 -28.42 38.37 -9.61
CA MET A 1 -27.23 37.69 -10.19
C MET A 1 -26.02 38.30 -9.50
N LYS A 2 -25.07 37.61 -8.87
CA LYS A 2 -24.68 36.20 -8.76
C LYS A 2 -24.08 36.03 -7.33
N LYS A 3 -24.15 34.80 -6.84
CA LYS A 3 -23.97 34.37 -5.44
C LYS A 3 -22.64 34.80 -4.84
N LEU A 4 -22.68 35.24 -3.58
CA LEU A 4 -21.51 35.57 -2.77
C LEU A 4 -20.57 34.38 -2.68
N ALA A 5 -19.30 34.71 -2.79
CA ALA A 5 -18.17 33.83 -2.79
C ALA A 5 -17.99 33.08 -1.46
N SER A 6 -17.32 31.94 -1.58
CA SER A 6 -16.44 31.34 -0.58
C SER A 6 -17.10 30.90 0.73
N MET A 7 -17.51 29.64 0.78
CA MET A 7 -17.62 28.87 2.02
C MET A 7 -17.52 27.38 1.66
N PHE A 8 -16.31 26.93 1.34
CA PHE A 8 -15.85 25.63 1.82
C PHE A 8 -14.74 25.94 2.80
N ALA A 9 -15.12 26.04 4.06
CA ALA A 9 -14.17 25.94 5.14
C ALA A 9 -13.53 24.56 5.00
N VAL A 10 -12.31 24.50 4.45
CA VAL A 10 -11.39 23.42 4.78
C VAL A 10 -11.20 23.59 6.28
N ALA A 11 -11.98 22.82 7.05
CA ALA A 11 -11.73 22.68 8.46
C ALA A 11 -10.32 22.12 8.55
N CYS A 12 -9.35 22.97 8.89
CA CYS A 12 -8.10 22.53 9.48
C CYS A 12 -8.48 21.79 10.76
N LEU A 13 -8.78 20.50 10.65
CA LEU A 13 -8.68 19.58 11.76
C LEU A 13 -7.18 19.44 12.00
N VAL A 14 -6.67 20.36 12.82
CA VAL A 14 -5.41 20.22 13.51
C VAL A 14 -5.59 19.07 14.49
N LEU A 15 -5.48 17.83 14.00
CA LEU A 15 -5.17 16.68 14.83
C LEU A 15 -3.64 16.64 14.95
N ALA A 16 -3.09 17.57 15.72
CA ALA A 16 -1.81 17.33 16.38
C ALA A 16 -2.09 16.24 17.44
N GLY A 17 -2.09 14.97 17.01
CA GLY A 17 -2.54 13.86 17.83
C GLY A 17 -2.72 12.54 17.09
N CYS A 18 -1.70 12.10 16.35
CA CYS A 18 -1.31 10.68 16.32
C CYS A 18 0.17 10.65 15.95
N GLY A 19 1.03 10.60 16.96
CA GLY A 19 2.45 10.36 16.71
C GLY A 19 2.65 8.88 16.37
N GLY A 20 3.40 8.64 15.28
CA GLY A 20 3.98 7.35 14.93
C GLY A 20 3.00 6.41 14.25
N ASP A 21 3.07 6.36 12.93
CA ASP A 21 2.75 5.18 12.13
C ASP A 21 3.20 5.53 10.70
N ASP A 22 4.50 5.42 10.45
CA ASP A 22 5.15 5.61 9.14
C ASP A 22 4.72 4.54 8.11
N VAL A 23 3.49 4.01 8.19
CA VAL A 23 2.99 2.85 7.44
C VAL A 23 3.10 3.06 5.93
N CYS A 24 2.84 4.28 5.45
CA CYS A 24 2.94 4.59 4.02
C CYS A 24 4.40 4.73 3.56
N ASP A 25 5.29 5.24 4.41
CA ASP A 25 6.72 5.29 4.12
C ASP A 25 7.37 3.90 4.20
N ASP A 26 7.02 3.10 5.20
CA ASP A 26 7.42 1.70 5.34
C ASP A 26 6.94 0.87 4.13
N LEU A 27 5.71 1.12 3.66
CA LEU A 27 5.15 0.46 2.49
C LEU A 27 5.84 0.92 1.20
N LYS A 28 6.21 2.21 1.07
CA LYS A 28 7.02 2.72 -0.05
C LYS A 28 8.37 2.02 -0.10
N ASP A 29 9.08 1.96 1.03
CA ASP A 29 10.40 1.34 1.11
C ASP A 29 10.32 -0.17 0.84
N SER A 30 9.29 -0.84 1.36
CA SER A 30 9.03 -2.26 1.10
C SER A 30 8.68 -2.53 -0.37
N SER A 31 7.93 -1.65 -1.02
CA SER A 31 7.58 -1.76 -2.43
C SER A 31 8.80 -1.60 -3.33
N LYS A 32 9.71 -0.68 -2.98
CA LYS A 32 10.99 -0.49 -3.65
C LYS A 32 11.90 -1.71 -3.52
N ASP A 33 12.02 -2.26 -2.32
CA ASP A 33 12.80 -3.48 -2.06
C ASP A 33 12.21 -4.69 -2.82
N PHE A 34 10.88 -4.85 -2.77
CA PHE A 34 10.18 -5.88 -3.53
C PHE A 34 10.43 -5.75 -5.04
N TYR A 35 10.38 -4.53 -5.59
CA TYR A 35 10.70 -4.30 -7.00
C TYR A 35 12.13 -4.72 -7.34
N GLU A 36 13.14 -4.30 -6.56
CA GLU A 36 14.53 -4.69 -6.82
C GLU A 36 14.73 -6.20 -6.76
N LYS A 37 14.01 -6.88 -5.85
CA LYS A 37 13.97 -8.35 -5.77
C LYS A 37 13.25 -8.99 -6.95
N GLY A 38 12.20 -8.37 -7.47
CA GLY A 38 11.41 -8.89 -8.60
C GLY A 38 12.04 -8.64 -9.96
N LYS A 39 12.94 -7.64 -10.10
CA LYS A 39 13.39 -7.15 -11.41
C LYS A 39 14.03 -8.19 -12.33
N ALA A 40 14.67 -9.21 -11.78
CA ALA A 40 15.27 -10.29 -12.58
C ALA A 40 14.24 -11.23 -13.22
N CYS A 41 12.99 -11.16 -12.78
CA CYS A 41 11.84 -11.91 -13.29
C CYS A 41 10.79 -11.03 -13.97
N SER A 42 10.95 -9.71 -13.93
CA SER A 42 10.06 -8.76 -14.60
C SER A 42 10.54 -8.50 -16.03
N ASP A 43 9.60 -8.39 -16.97
CA ASP A 43 9.87 -8.04 -18.37
C ASP A 43 10.25 -6.56 -18.58
N GLY A 44 10.52 -5.82 -17.49
CA GLY A 44 11.16 -4.50 -17.54
C GLY A 44 10.22 -3.31 -17.36
N GLU A 45 9.05 -3.49 -16.73
CA GLU A 45 8.25 -2.36 -16.23
C GLU A 45 9.12 -1.54 -15.25
N PRO A 46 9.37 -0.25 -15.52
CA PRO A 46 10.20 0.56 -14.64
C PRO A 46 9.46 0.85 -13.33
N TYR A 47 10.16 0.71 -12.20
CA TYR A 47 9.64 1.23 -10.93
C TYR A 47 9.53 2.74 -10.98
N GLU A 48 8.32 3.23 -10.76
CA GLU A 48 8.06 4.63 -10.47
C GLU A 48 8.02 4.79 -8.94
N GLU A 49 8.98 5.53 -8.40
CA GLU A 49 9.01 5.81 -6.97
C GLU A 49 7.82 6.72 -6.63
N PRO A 50 7.00 6.38 -5.60
CA PRO A 50 5.87 7.20 -5.19
C PRO A 50 6.29 8.63 -4.91
N THR A 51 5.51 9.59 -5.41
CA THR A 51 5.73 11.01 -5.14
C THR A 51 5.31 11.35 -3.70
N GLU A 52 5.76 12.50 -3.18
CA GLU A 52 5.29 13.00 -1.89
C GLU A 52 3.74 13.12 -1.85
N ALA A 53 3.12 13.49 -2.98
CA ALA A 53 1.67 13.58 -3.08
C ALA A 53 0.97 12.20 -3.01
N ASP A 54 1.65 11.13 -3.42
CA ASP A 54 1.14 9.76 -3.29
C ASP A 54 1.24 9.26 -1.86
N ILE A 55 2.34 9.61 -1.17
CA ILE A 55 2.54 9.32 0.26
C ILE A 55 1.48 10.07 1.08
N GLU A 56 1.26 11.37 0.85
CA GLU A 56 0.22 12.14 1.54
C GLU A 56 -1.19 11.56 1.30
N GLN A 57 -1.48 11.10 0.07
CA GLN A 57 -2.76 10.44 -0.22
C GLN A 57 -2.91 9.11 0.52
N CYS A 58 -1.84 8.32 0.62
CA CYS A 58 -1.83 7.12 1.44
C CYS A 58 -2.08 7.45 2.91
N GLU A 59 -1.38 8.46 3.46
CA GLU A 59 -1.57 8.90 4.84
C GLU A 59 -3.01 9.32 5.12
N GLU A 60 -3.61 10.09 4.22
CA GLU A 60 -5.03 10.48 4.33
C GLU A 60 -5.97 9.26 4.27
N ALA A 61 -5.67 8.27 3.41
CA ALA A 61 -6.48 7.06 3.31
C ALA A 61 -6.41 6.22 4.61
N VAL A 62 -5.21 6.03 5.17
CA VAL A 62 -5.02 5.21 6.39
C VAL A 62 -5.51 5.89 7.68
N LYS A 63 -5.76 7.21 7.68
CA LYS A 63 -6.37 7.91 8.84
C LYS A 63 -7.72 7.34 9.23
N SER A 64 -8.49 6.83 8.26
CA SER A 64 -9.80 6.23 8.50
C SER A 64 -9.73 4.78 8.97
N CYS A 65 -8.55 4.15 8.87
CA CYS A 65 -8.33 2.76 9.23
C CYS A 65 -8.22 2.57 10.74
N SER A 66 -8.73 1.44 11.21
CA SER A 66 -8.42 0.99 12.57
C SER A 66 -6.94 0.65 12.70
N ASP A 67 -6.39 0.76 13.91
CA ASP A 67 -4.97 0.44 14.14
C ASP A 67 -4.66 -1.02 13.77
N SER A 68 -5.60 -1.94 13.97
CA SER A 68 -5.45 -3.33 13.52
C SER A 68 -5.36 -3.49 11.99
N GLU A 69 -5.95 -2.58 11.22
CA GLU A 69 -5.84 -2.60 9.76
C GLU A 69 -4.52 -1.98 9.31
N LYS A 70 -4.05 -0.92 9.98
CA LYS A 70 -2.73 -0.34 9.76
C LYS A 70 -1.62 -1.35 10.06
N ASP A 71 -1.73 -2.08 11.17
CA ASP A 71 -0.82 -3.16 11.54
C ASP A 71 -0.75 -4.23 10.44
N LYS A 72 -1.90 -4.60 9.85
CA LYS A 72 -1.94 -5.55 8.73
C LYS A 72 -1.27 -5.02 7.46
N ILE A 73 -1.44 -3.74 7.16
CA ILE A 73 -0.77 -3.10 6.02
C ILE A 73 0.74 -3.10 6.24
N LYS A 74 1.17 -2.80 7.48
CA LYS A 74 2.58 -2.86 7.86
C LYS A 74 3.15 -4.28 7.78
N ASP A 75 2.45 -5.26 8.36
CA ASP A 75 2.86 -6.67 8.30
C ASP A 75 2.95 -7.18 6.86
N PHE A 76 2.09 -6.68 5.96
CA PHE A 76 2.20 -6.94 4.53
C PHE A 76 3.50 -6.38 3.95
N GLY A 77 3.84 -5.12 4.26
CA GLY A 77 5.12 -4.49 3.90
C GLY A 77 6.32 -5.31 4.40
N ASP A 78 6.30 -5.72 5.66
CA ASP A 78 7.33 -6.57 6.26
C ASP A 78 7.41 -7.95 5.57
N CYS A 79 6.27 -8.53 5.20
CA CYS A 79 6.23 -9.82 4.50
C CYS A 79 6.88 -9.74 3.11
N ILE A 80 6.55 -8.70 2.32
CA ILE A 80 7.13 -8.54 0.98
C ILE A 80 8.63 -8.19 1.05
N SER A 81 9.02 -7.38 2.04
CA SER A 81 10.42 -7.08 2.37
C SER A 81 11.17 -8.32 2.88
N GLY A 82 10.48 -9.32 3.40
CA GLY A 82 11.04 -10.62 3.79
C GLY A 82 11.28 -11.58 2.63
N LEU A 83 10.76 -11.29 1.44
CA LEU A 83 10.87 -12.21 0.30
C LEU A 83 12.29 -12.34 -0.21
N SER A 84 12.59 -13.52 -0.74
CA SER A 84 13.85 -13.80 -1.43
C SER A 84 13.88 -13.08 -2.78
N ALA A 85 15.07 -12.72 -3.27
CA ALA A 85 15.20 -12.18 -4.63
C ALA A 85 14.68 -13.19 -5.66
N CYS A 86 13.94 -12.70 -6.66
CA CYS A 86 13.45 -13.50 -7.74
C CYS A 86 14.59 -13.85 -8.71
N THR A 87 14.54 -15.06 -9.25
CA THR A 87 15.41 -15.53 -10.33
C THR A 87 14.55 -16.31 -11.33
N PRO A 88 14.98 -16.51 -12.57
CA PRO A 88 14.23 -17.32 -13.54
C PRO A 88 13.92 -18.74 -13.06
N ALA A 89 14.69 -19.30 -12.11
CA ALA A 89 14.46 -20.61 -11.54
C ALA A 89 13.46 -20.60 -10.35
N THR A 90 13.16 -19.42 -9.80
CA THR A 90 12.36 -19.24 -8.59
C THR A 90 11.15 -18.33 -8.81
N GLU A 91 10.81 -17.99 -10.04
CA GLU A 91 9.70 -17.09 -10.41
C GLU A 91 8.35 -17.54 -9.84
N ASP A 92 8.00 -18.82 -10.02
CA ASP A 92 6.76 -19.38 -9.46
C ASP A 92 6.74 -19.31 -7.93
N GLN A 93 7.89 -19.52 -7.28
CA GLN A 93 8.01 -19.49 -5.83
C GLN A 93 7.90 -18.07 -5.29
N PHE A 94 8.51 -17.09 -5.98
CA PHE A 94 8.44 -15.68 -5.65
C PHE A 94 7.00 -15.17 -5.77
N SER A 95 6.32 -15.49 -6.88
CA SER A 95 4.91 -15.14 -7.11
C SER A 95 3.99 -15.77 -6.07
N ALA A 96 4.19 -17.05 -5.73
CA ALA A 96 3.41 -17.72 -4.71
C ALA A 96 3.63 -17.12 -3.30
N ALA A 97 4.87 -16.75 -2.98
CA ALA A 97 5.20 -16.14 -1.69
C ALA A 97 4.58 -14.74 -1.56
N PHE A 98 4.64 -13.93 -2.62
CA PHE A 98 3.96 -12.64 -2.69
C PHE A 98 2.44 -12.76 -2.53
N ALA A 99 1.81 -13.69 -3.25
CA ALA A 99 0.39 -13.99 -3.08
C ALA A 99 0.07 -14.43 -1.63
N GLY A 100 0.98 -15.18 -1.01
CA GLY A 100 0.92 -15.55 0.41
C GLY A 100 0.89 -14.34 1.34
N CYS A 101 1.73 -13.33 1.09
CA CYS A 101 1.72 -12.08 1.86
C CYS A 101 0.36 -11.37 1.76
N ILE A 102 -0.18 -11.24 0.54
CA ILE A 102 -1.50 -10.62 0.32
C ILE A 102 -2.59 -11.37 1.07
N LEU A 103 -2.65 -12.69 0.91
CA LEU A 103 -3.70 -13.51 1.52
C LEU A 103 -3.63 -13.53 3.05
N THR A 104 -2.43 -13.47 3.62
CA THR A 104 -2.23 -13.55 5.07
C THR A 104 -2.55 -12.23 5.76
N HIS A 105 -2.11 -11.11 5.18
CA HIS A 105 -2.14 -9.82 5.86
C HIS A 105 -3.27 -8.92 5.37
N LEU A 106 -3.61 -8.97 4.08
CA LEU A 106 -4.58 -8.05 3.47
C LEU A 106 -6.00 -8.62 3.36
N ALA A 107 -6.22 -9.93 3.52
CA ALA A 107 -7.56 -10.52 3.34
C ALA A 107 -8.64 -9.98 4.30
N ALA A 108 -8.23 -9.39 5.44
CA ALA A 108 -9.13 -8.94 6.49
C ALA A 108 -9.05 -7.43 6.77
N ILE A 109 -8.62 -6.62 5.79
CA ILE A 109 -8.75 -5.16 5.84
C ILE A 109 -10.05 -4.73 5.15
N SER A 110 -10.59 -3.57 5.53
CA SER A 110 -11.74 -2.98 4.84
C SER A 110 -11.39 -2.55 3.41
N GLU A 111 -12.41 -2.35 2.59
CA GLU A 111 -12.23 -1.79 1.24
C GLU A 111 -11.62 -0.40 1.28
N ASP A 112 -12.09 0.44 2.21
CA ASP A 112 -11.60 1.81 2.41
C ASP A 112 -10.10 1.83 2.75
N CYS A 113 -9.66 0.90 3.61
CA CYS A 113 -8.25 0.74 3.94
C CYS A 113 -7.42 0.12 2.82
N GLY A 114 -7.99 -0.77 2.01
CA GLY A 114 -7.30 -1.37 0.86
C GLY A 114 -6.94 -0.37 -0.24
N VAL A 115 -7.57 0.82 -0.28
CA VAL A 115 -7.23 1.88 -1.24
C VAL A 115 -5.88 2.52 -0.94
N SER A 116 -5.40 2.45 0.30
CA SER A 116 -4.08 2.98 0.69
C SER A 116 -2.91 2.19 0.12
N ILE A 117 -3.17 0.99 -0.41
CA ILE A 117 -2.16 0.14 -1.02
C ILE A 117 -1.98 0.59 -2.47
N GLY A 118 -1.00 1.46 -2.68
CA GLY A 118 -0.85 2.32 -3.87
C GLY A 118 -0.54 1.62 -5.20
N ASP A 119 -0.25 0.32 -5.21
CA ASP A 119 0.01 -0.43 -6.44
C ASP A 119 -1.30 -1.03 -7.00
N GLU A 120 -1.63 -0.69 -8.25
CA GLU A 120 -2.86 -1.15 -8.91
C GLU A 120 -2.94 -2.69 -9.00
N SER A 121 -1.79 -3.35 -9.17
CA SER A 121 -1.66 -4.81 -9.21
C SER A 121 -1.89 -5.43 -7.83
N ILE A 122 -1.38 -4.81 -6.77
CA ILE A 122 -1.68 -5.24 -5.39
C ILE A 122 -3.16 -5.03 -5.08
N ARG A 123 -3.73 -3.90 -5.51
CA ARG A 123 -5.14 -3.59 -5.33
C ARG A 123 -6.04 -4.57 -6.10
N GLU A 124 -5.64 -4.98 -7.30
CA GLU A 124 -6.34 -6.00 -8.09
C GLU A 124 -6.21 -7.39 -7.46
N ALA A 125 -5.02 -7.79 -7.02
CA ALA A 125 -4.79 -9.03 -6.29
C ALA A 125 -5.59 -9.10 -4.97
N TYR A 126 -5.70 -7.98 -4.26
CA TYR A 126 -6.57 -7.82 -3.08
C TYR A 126 -8.06 -7.96 -3.44
N ARG A 127 -8.53 -7.34 -4.52
CA ARG A 127 -9.93 -7.53 -4.97
C ARG A 127 -10.23 -8.98 -5.34
N LEU A 128 -9.29 -9.66 -5.97
CA LEU A 128 -9.41 -11.08 -6.34
C LEU A 128 -9.38 -12.00 -5.11
N SER A 129 -8.61 -11.67 -4.07
CA SER A 129 -8.58 -12.49 -2.85
C SER A 129 -9.90 -12.44 -2.07
N ARG A 130 -10.65 -11.34 -2.15
CA ARG A 130 -11.93 -11.15 -1.45
C ARG A 130 -13.16 -11.69 -2.20
N THR A 131 -13.03 -12.04 -3.48
CA THR A 131 -14.12 -12.60 -4.30
C THR A 131 -14.23 -14.13 -4.24
N ARG A 132 -13.47 -14.79 -3.35
CA ARG A 132 -13.56 -16.23 -3.06
C ARG A 132 -14.22 -16.53 -1.73
#